data_AF-A0A538HH84-F1
#
_entry.id   AF-A0A538HH84-F1
#
_cell.length_a   1.000
_cell.length_b   1.000
_cell.length_c   1.000
_cell.angle_alpha   90.00
_cell.angle_beta   90.00
_cell.angle_gamma   90.00
#
_symmetry.space_group_name_H-M   'P 1'
#
loop_
_entity.id
_entity.type
_entity.pdbx_description
1 polymer ?
#
loop_
_entity_poly.entity_id
_entity_poly.type
_entity_poly.pdbx_seq_one_letter_code
_entity_poly.pdbx_strand_id
1 'polypeptide(L)'
;MSAVVDAVDRILDQGGDADDVLRSVVRALVERGGCSWAGISFVEGDELVPGPAAGEPDETRRITVPVSYRGERVGELAADGPLDQALLERIATLVSAHVLLGWDTGGEGWAP
;
A
#
# COMPACT_ATOMS: atom_id res chain seq x y z
N MET A 1 17.73 4.93 8.96
CA MET A 1 16.51 4.22 8.52
C MET A 1 15.33 5.16 8.65
N SER A 2 14.39 5.13 7.70
CA SER A 2 13.20 6.00 7.73
C SER A 2 12.19 5.44 8.73
N ALA A 3 11.62 6.28 9.60
CA ALA A 3 10.71 5.85 10.66
C ALA A 3 9.47 5.10 10.13
N VAL A 4 9.03 5.41 8.91
CA VAL A 4 7.91 4.72 8.26
C VAL A 4 8.28 3.30 7.82
N VAL A 5 9.52 3.07 7.37
CA VAL A 5 9.99 1.73 6.99
C VAL A 5 10.09 0.85 8.21
N ASP A 6 10.64 1.37 9.30
CA ASP A 6 10.71 0.62 10.57
C ASP A 6 9.32 0.27 11.11
N ALA A 7 8.31 1.11 10.87
CA ALA A 7 6.92 0.82 11.21
C ALA A 7 6.34 -0.27 10.30
N VAL A 8 6.58 -0.20 8.99
CA VAL A 8 6.13 -1.21 8.03
C VAL A 8 6.76 -2.57 8.32
N ASP A 9 8.08 -2.64 8.55
CA ASP A 9 8.78 -3.88 8.89
C ASP A 9 8.16 -4.52 10.15
N ARG A 10 7.85 -3.73 11.19
CA ARG A 10 7.17 -4.24 12.40
C ARG A 10 5.76 -4.76 12.16
N ILE A 11 5.01 -4.14 11.24
CA ILE A 11 3.67 -4.61 10.87
C ILE A 11 3.79 -5.96 10.15
N LEU A 12 4.74 -6.09 9.22
CA LEU A 12 4.99 -7.32 8.50
C LEU A 12 5.47 -8.45 9.43
N ASP A 13 6.33 -8.13 10.41
CA ASP A 13 6.82 -9.08 11.41
C ASP A 13 5.73 -9.57 12.38
N GLN A 14 4.74 -8.73 12.67
CA GLN A 14 3.56 -9.13 13.47
C GLN A 14 2.67 -10.11 12.70
N GLY A 15 2.64 -10.00 11.38
CA GLY A 15 1.78 -10.80 10.51
C GLY A 15 0.29 -10.54 10.74
N GLY A 16 -0.54 -11.45 10.23
CA GLY A 16 -1.99 -11.34 10.23
C GLY A 16 -2.57 -11.64 8.86
N ASP A 17 -3.87 -11.40 8.71
CA ASP A 17 -4.51 -11.49 7.40
C ASP A 17 -3.95 -10.41 6.46
N ALA A 18 -3.82 -10.74 5.18
CA ALA A 18 -3.18 -9.85 4.21
C ALA A 18 -3.86 -8.47 4.17
N ASP A 19 -5.20 -8.42 4.27
CA ASP A 19 -5.92 -7.15 4.31
C ASP A 19 -5.58 -6.31 5.56
N ASP A 20 -5.57 -6.92 6.75
CA ASP A 20 -5.25 -6.21 7.99
C ASP A 20 -3.83 -5.64 7.98
N VAL A 21 -2.88 -6.40 7.41
CA VAL A 21 -1.51 -5.96 7.20
C VAL A 21 -1.46 -4.76 6.26
N LEU A 22 -2.10 -4.83 5.08
CA LEU A 22 -2.11 -3.75 4.10
C LEU A 22 -2.80 -2.49 4.64
N ARG A 23 -3.90 -2.65 5.38
CA ARG A 23 -4.62 -1.56 6.06
C ARG A 23 -3.75 -0.87 7.09
N SER A 24 -2.97 -1.64 7.84
CA SER A 24 -2.01 -1.10 8.81
C SER A 24 -0.87 -0.36 8.12
N VAL A 25 -0.39 -0.85 6.96
CA VAL A 25 0.65 -0.18 6.18
C VAL A 25 0.18 1.19 5.65
N VAL A 26 -1.00 1.28 5.02
CA VAL A 26 -1.49 2.58 4.50
C VAL A 26 -1.72 3.58 5.62
N ARG A 27 -2.16 3.13 6.80
CA ARG A 27 -2.24 3.97 8.00
C ARG A 27 -0.86 4.45 8.46
N ALA A 28 0.14 3.58 8.47
CA ALA A 28 1.50 3.95 8.85
C ALA A 28 2.11 5.01 7.89
N LEU A 29 1.80 4.95 6.58
CA LEU A 29 2.20 5.97 5.61
C LEU A 29 1.63 7.35 5.97
N VAL A 30 0.35 7.41 6.37
CA VAL A 30 -0.30 8.66 6.81
C VAL A 30 0.27 9.12 8.17
N GLU A 31 0.21 8.27 9.19
CA GLU A 31 0.54 8.64 10.57
C GLU A 31 2.03 8.87 10.83
N ARG A 32 2.90 8.13 10.13
CA ARG A 32 4.36 8.14 10.35
C ARG A 32 5.13 8.72 9.18
N GLY A 33 4.59 8.61 7.96
CA GLY A 33 5.16 9.19 6.75
C GLY A 33 4.74 10.65 6.51
N GLY A 34 3.72 11.14 7.23
CA GLY A 34 3.23 12.51 7.08
C GLY A 34 2.46 12.75 5.78
N CYS A 35 1.99 11.68 5.13
CA CYS A 35 1.09 11.77 3.99
C CYS A 35 -0.29 12.25 4.45
N SER A 36 -0.96 13.06 3.63
CA SER A 36 -2.39 13.34 3.84
C SER A 36 -3.23 12.13 3.50
N TRP A 37 -2.80 11.33 2.52
CA TRP A 37 -3.46 10.11 2.10
C TRP A 37 -2.47 9.06 1.60
N ALA A 38 -2.82 7.79 1.75
CA ALA A 38 -2.15 6.67 1.08
C ALA A 38 -3.16 5.58 0.74
N GLY A 39 -2.92 4.86 -0.36
CA GLY A 39 -3.80 3.78 -0.80
C GLY A 39 -3.09 2.74 -1.66
N ILE A 40 -3.66 1.55 -1.66
CA ILE A 40 -3.22 0.42 -2.48
C ILE A 40 -4.34 0.05 -3.43
N SER A 41 -3.99 -0.22 -4.68
CA SER A 41 -4.90 -0.79 -5.68
C SER A 41 -4.37 -2.14 -6.13
N PHE A 42 -5.26 -3.10 -6.37
CA PHE A 42 -4.93 -4.45 -6.84
C PHE A 42 -5.11 -4.53 -8.35
N VAL A 43 -4.26 -5.30 -9.03
CA VAL A 43 -4.48 -5.63 -10.44
C VAL A 43 -5.51 -6.75 -10.52
N GLU A 44 -6.60 -6.52 -11.26
CA GLU A 44 -7.60 -7.53 -11.59
C GLU A 44 -7.78 -7.58 -13.11
N GLY A 45 -7.21 -8.60 -13.75
CA GLY A 45 -7.13 -8.67 -15.21
C GLY A 45 -6.32 -7.48 -15.76
N ASP A 46 -6.97 -6.63 -16.54
CA ASP A 46 -6.40 -5.40 -17.11
C ASP A 46 -6.79 -4.13 -16.32
N GLU A 47 -7.50 -4.27 -15.20
CA GLU A 47 -8.02 -3.16 -14.40
C GLU A 47 -7.29 -3.04 -13.05
N LEU A 48 -7.38 -1.84 -12.46
CA LEU A 48 -6.94 -1.58 -11.09
C LEU A 48 -8.16 -1.40 -10.19
N VAL A 49 -8.30 -2.30 -9.23
CA VAL A 49 -9.39 -2.26 -8.25
C VAL A 49 -8.90 -1.59 -6.97
N PRO A 50 -9.60 -0.57 -6.46
CA PRO A 50 -9.24 0.06 -5.19
C PRO A 50 -9.24 -0.94 -4.03
N GLY A 51 -8.16 -0.92 -3.26
CA GLY A 51 -8.01 -1.69 -2.02
C GLY A 51 -8.01 -0.78 -0.79
N PRO A 52 -7.24 -1.11 0.25
CA PRO A 52 -7.19 -0.32 1.48
C PRO A 52 -6.59 1.06 1.22
N ALA A 53 -7.19 2.08 1.82
CA ALA A 53 -6.72 3.44 1.81
C ALA A 53 -6.93 4.11 3.18
N ALA A 54 -6.16 5.17 3.44
CA ALA A 54 -6.24 5.95 4.67
C ALA A 54 -5.99 7.43 4.38
N GLY A 55 -6.64 8.31 5.16
CA GLY A 55 -6.44 9.76 5.12
C GLY A 55 -7.36 10.49 4.14
N GLU A 56 -7.03 11.76 3.86
CA GLU A 56 -7.76 12.67 2.98
C GLU A 56 -6.95 12.94 1.69
N PRO A 57 -7.48 12.57 0.51
CA PRO A 57 -6.77 12.73 -0.76
C PRO A 57 -6.36 14.18 -1.06
N ASP A 58 -5.13 14.35 -1.53
CA ASP A 58 -4.62 15.57 -2.15
C ASP A 58 -3.85 15.19 -3.42
N GLU A 59 -4.60 15.02 -4.51
CA GLU A 59 -4.06 14.48 -5.77
C GLU A 59 -2.94 15.33 -6.36
N THR A 60 -2.85 16.61 -5.97
CA THR A 60 -1.78 17.51 -6.43
C THR A 60 -0.40 17.09 -5.94
N ARG A 61 -0.34 16.21 -4.94
CA ARG A 61 0.89 15.71 -4.30
C ARG A 61 1.08 14.21 -4.47
N ARG A 62 0.30 13.57 -5.35
CA ARG A 62 0.29 12.12 -5.52
C ARG A 62 1.57 11.61 -6.16
N ILE A 63 2.17 10.61 -5.52
CA ILE A 63 3.16 9.72 -6.14
C ILE A 63 2.56 8.33 -6.15
N THR A 64 2.63 7.68 -7.31
CA THR A 64 2.17 6.31 -7.52
C THR A 64 3.33 5.46 -8.02
N VAL A 65 3.51 4.29 -7.42
CA VAL A 65 4.54 3.31 -7.81
C VAL A 65 3.90 1.94 -8.01
N PRO A 66 4.38 1.14 -8.98
CA PRO A 66 3.88 -0.21 -9.17
C PRO A 66 4.30 -1.13 -8.03
N VAL A 67 3.40 -1.99 -7.59
CA VAL A 67 3.72 -3.13 -6.73
C VAL A 67 3.95 -4.33 -7.62
N SER A 68 5.18 -4.87 -7.61
CA SER A 68 5.56 -6.02 -8.41
C SER A 68 5.94 -7.21 -7.53
N TYR A 69 5.41 -8.39 -7.84
CA TYR A 69 5.76 -9.65 -7.19
C TYR A 69 6.32 -10.62 -8.24
N ARG A 70 7.57 -11.07 -8.04
CA ARG A 70 8.28 -11.97 -8.98
C ARG A 70 8.33 -11.46 -10.44
N GLY A 71 8.39 -10.14 -10.62
CA GLY A 71 8.46 -9.50 -11.94
C GLY A 71 7.09 -9.20 -12.57
N GLU A 72 6.01 -9.66 -11.97
CA GLU A 72 4.64 -9.36 -12.41
C GLU A 72 4.06 -8.22 -11.58
N ARG A 73 3.33 -7.31 -12.23
CA ARG A 73 2.62 -6.23 -11.53
C ARG A 73 1.36 -6.80 -10.89
N VAL A 74 1.27 -6.68 -9.57
CA VAL A 74 0.14 -7.19 -8.76
C VAL A 74 -0.72 -6.06 -8.17
N GLY A 75 -0.24 -4.83 -8.26
CA GLY A 75 -0.97 -3.67 -7.76
C GLY A 75 -0.23 -2.35 -7.96
N GLU A 76 -0.72 -1.32 -7.28
CA GLU A 76 -0.10 -0.02 -7.14
C GLU A 76 -0.14 0.45 -5.69
N LEU A 77 0.87 1.20 -5.30
CA LEU A 77 0.91 1.94 -4.04
C LEU A 77 0.97 3.43 -4.37
N ALA A 78 0.03 4.19 -3.82
CA ALA A 78 -0.04 5.63 -4.00
C ALA A 78 -0.01 6.34 -2.64
N ALA A 79 0.62 7.50 -2.62
CA ALA A 79 0.66 8.36 -1.44
C ALA A 79 0.66 9.84 -1.84
N ASP A 80 -0.11 10.64 -1.11
CA ASP A 80 -0.20 12.08 -1.26
C ASP A 80 0.57 12.72 -0.11
N GLY A 81 1.78 13.22 -0.33
CA GLY A 81 2.62 13.63 0.80
C GLY A 81 4.07 13.96 0.51
N PRO A 82 4.91 13.99 1.57
CA PRO A 82 6.33 14.33 1.45
C PRO A 82 7.24 13.14 1.15
N LEU A 83 6.70 11.91 1.06
CA LEU A 83 7.50 10.72 0.76
C LEU A 83 8.04 10.80 -0.66
N ASP A 84 9.31 10.48 -0.85
CA ASP A 84 9.89 10.39 -2.18
C ASP A 84 9.57 9.04 -2.84
N GLN A 85 9.78 8.99 -4.15
CA GLN A 85 9.52 7.82 -4.97
C GLN A 85 10.33 6.59 -4.51
N ALA A 86 11.60 6.77 -4.17
CA ALA A 86 12.49 5.66 -3.79
C ALA A 86 12.05 4.98 -2.48
N LEU A 87 11.57 5.77 -1.52
CA LEU A 87 11.00 5.26 -0.28
C LEU A 87 9.69 4.50 -0.55
N LEU A 88 8.84 5.04 -1.41
CA LEU A 88 7.57 4.40 -1.76
C LEU A 88 7.78 3.09 -2.52
N GLU A 89 8.73 3.04 -3.46
CA GLU A 89 9.13 1.82 -4.19
C GLU A 89 9.67 0.74 -3.24
N ARG A 90 10.43 1.14 -2.22
CA ARG A 90 10.90 0.22 -1.19
C ARG A 90 9.74 -0.39 -0.41
N ILE A 91 8.77 0.44 0.00
CA ILE A 91 7.58 -0.04 0.72
C ILE A 91 6.73 -0.94 -0.17
N ALA A 92 6.52 -0.57 -1.44
CA ALA A 92 5.84 -1.39 -2.43
C ALA A 92 6.49 -2.78 -2.57
N THR A 93 7.83 -2.84 -2.55
CA THR A 93 8.55 -4.11 -2.58
C THR A 93 8.26 -4.96 -1.34
N LEU A 94 8.30 -4.36 -0.15
CA LEU A 94 8.06 -5.05 1.13
C LEU A 94 6.65 -5.65 1.23
N VAL A 95 5.64 -4.95 0.71
CA VAL A 95 4.23 -5.41 0.79
C VAL A 95 3.81 -6.30 -0.38
N SER A 96 4.65 -6.48 -1.40
CA SER A 96 4.29 -7.17 -2.65
C SER A 96 3.64 -8.55 -2.48
N ALA A 97 4.13 -9.36 -1.54
CA ALA A 97 3.56 -10.67 -1.24
C ALA A 97 2.14 -10.56 -0.66
N HIS A 98 1.89 -9.57 0.20
CA HIS A 98 0.59 -9.33 0.81
C HIS A 98 -0.40 -8.74 -0.19
N VAL A 99 0.07 -7.91 -1.13
CA VAL A 99 -0.77 -7.38 -2.21
C VAL A 99 -1.29 -8.49 -3.13
N LEU A 100 -0.43 -9.46 -3.47
CA LEU A 100 -0.85 -10.64 -4.23
C LEU A 100 -1.89 -11.48 -3.47
N LEU A 101 -1.70 -11.66 -2.15
CA LEU A 101 -2.59 -12.48 -1.31
C LEU A 101 -3.91 -11.78 -0.95
N GLY A 102 -3.91 -10.47 -0.73
CA GLY A 102 -5.10 -9.68 -0.40
C GLY A 102 -6.13 -9.68 -1.53
N TRP A 103 -5.68 -9.91 -2.76
CA TRP A 103 -6.55 -10.17 -3.91
C TRP A 103 -7.22 -11.56 -3.84
N ASP A 104 -6.46 -12.61 -3.50
CA ASP A 104 -6.93 -14.01 -3.50
C ASP A 104 -7.92 -14.32 -2.36
N THR A 105 -7.96 -13.48 -1.31
CA THR A 105 -8.93 -13.61 -0.20
C THR A 105 -10.35 -13.18 -0.55
N GLY A 106 -10.62 -12.82 -1.81
CA GLY A 106 -11.97 -12.57 -2.31
C GLY A 106 -12.49 -11.21 -1.86
N GLY A 107 -12.22 -10.18 -2.66
CA GLY A 107 -12.84 -8.86 -2.54
C GLY A 107 -14.38 -8.92 -2.63
N GLU A 108 -15.05 -9.35 -1.57
CA GLU A 108 -16.44 -8.97 -1.34
C GLU A 108 -16.44 -7.45 -1.21
N GLY A 109 -17.04 -6.79 -2.22
CA GLY A 109 -16.92 -5.36 -2.47
C GLY A 109 -16.94 -4.51 -1.20
N TRP A 110 -15.88 -3.72 -1.01
CA TRP A 110 -15.76 -2.79 0.11
C TRP A 110 -16.96 -1.84 0.10
N ALA A 111 -17.86 -2.02 1.06
CA ALA A 111 -18.91 -1.06 1.32
C ALA A 111 -18.30 0.23 1.93
N PRO A 112 -18.78 1.41 1.52
CA PRO A 112 -18.27 2.71 1.95
C PRO A 112 -18.44 2.98 3.45
#